data_AF-A0A4R6K593-F1
#
_entry.id   AF-A0A4R6K593-F1
#
_cell.length_a   1.000
_cell.length_b   1.000
_cell.length_c   1.000
_cell.angle_alpha   90.00
_cell.angle_beta   90.00
_cell.angle_gamma   90.00
#
_symmetry.space_group_name_H-M   'P 1'
#
loop_
_entity.id
_entity.type
_entity.pdbx_description
1 polymer ?
#
loop_
_entity_poly.entity_id
_entity_poly.type
_entity_poly.pdbx_seq_one_letter_code
_entity_poly.pdbx_strand_id
1 'polypeptide(L)'
;MRRKAPGMTAVLLCAVLGVSGCAGGDAGALTSSGSSGRQAAPAPGAASAPADALKGGIAGLIVVPKGYVADSREMSGPFKLASYLDTVSAFQAEDRALLLNATFTEGYQAARMSPDRQKQYTVQLFKTGSAKKAKYLQLGFWNQQSHTMKFAVPGVPQAFSDQRVGITGTAEQSEAVAEVSFVVGAMLVQIRVRQVGELETTLVPDTALARTLAKQQYTRLTSKSG
;
A
#
# COMPACT_ATOMS: atom_id res chain seq x y z
N MET A 1 -23.06 39.52 -38.59
CA MET A 1 -22.09 38.45 -38.94
C MET A 1 -20.67 38.99 -38.87
N ARG A 2 -19.74 38.16 -38.39
CA ARG A 2 -18.27 38.32 -38.33
C ARG A 2 -17.67 39.15 -37.19
N ARG A 3 -17.18 38.46 -36.16
CA ARG A 3 -15.82 38.67 -35.62
C ARG A 3 -15.17 37.31 -35.39
N LYS A 4 -13.99 37.13 -36.02
CA LYS A 4 -13.14 35.94 -35.97
C LYS A 4 -12.20 35.99 -34.76
N ALA A 5 -11.83 34.80 -34.30
CA ALA A 5 -11.04 34.46 -33.12
C ALA A 5 -9.58 34.94 -33.12
N PRO A 6 -8.91 34.95 -31.95
CA PRO A 6 -7.47 34.68 -31.82
C PRO A 6 -7.26 33.15 -31.79
N GLY A 7 -6.31 32.52 -32.49
CA GLY A 7 -4.88 32.82 -32.50
C GLY A 7 -4.17 31.91 -31.50
N MET A 8 -4.06 30.61 -31.79
CA MET A 8 -3.23 29.67 -31.02
C MET A 8 -2.19 29.03 -31.94
N THR A 9 -0.94 29.31 -31.62
CA THR A 9 0.28 28.69 -32.16
C THR A 9 0.61 27.49 -31.29
N ALA A 10 0.75 26.31 -31.86
CA ALA A 10 1.44 25.19 -31.22
C ALA A 10 2.29 24.45 -32.26
N VAL A 11 3.53 24.26 -31.86
CA VAL A 11 4.71 23.85 -32.61
C VAL A 11 4.91 22.34 -32.48
N LEU A 12 5.35 21.74 -33.60
CA LEU A 12 6.09 20.49 -33.79
C LEU A 12 5.76 19.23 -32.97
N LEU A 13 5.49 18.14 -33.69
CA LEU A 13 6.11 16.83 -33.43
C LEU A 13 6.18 16.01 -34.73
N CYS A 14 7.29 16.14 -35.45
CA CYS A 14 7.71 15.15 -36.45
C CYS A 14 8.57 14.11 -35.73
N ALA A 15 8.03 12.91 -35.51
CA ALA A 15 8.82 11.75 -35.12
C ALA A 15 9.11 10.92 -36.37
N VAL A 16 10.40 10.81 -36.67
CA VAL A 16 10.99 10.16 -37.84
C VAL A 16 10.95 8.63 -37.68
N LEU A 17 10.64 7.97 -38.79
CA LEU A 17 10.72 6.54 -39.06
C LEU A 17 12.16 6.01 -38.85
N GLY A 18 12.29 4.85 -38.19
CA GLY A 18 13.54 4.09 -38.12
C GLY A 18 13.27 2.59 -38.09
N VAL A 19 13.32 1.97 -39.26
CA VAL A 19 13.23 0.52 -39.49
C VAL A 19 14.64 -0.05 -39.68
N SER A 20 15.00 -1.07 -38.92
CA SER A 20 16.00 -2.11 -39.25
C SER A 20 16.03 -3.12 -38.09
N GLY A 21 16.07 -4.45 -38.27
CA GLY A 21 16.10 -5.30 -39.43
C GLY A 21 15.70 -6.72 -38.99
N CYS A 22 15.21 -7.50 -39.94
CA CYS A 22 14.78 -8.88 -39.76
C CYS A 22 15.90 -9.85 -40.20
N ALA A 23 15.83 -11.06 -39.64
CA ALA A 23 16.29 -12.34 -40.18
C ALA A 23 17.76 -12.77 -40.03
N GLY A 24 17.91 -13.99 -39.49
CA GLY A 24 18.73 -15.03 -40.12
C GLY A 24 19.62 -15.84 -39.18
N GLY A 25 19.28 -17.11 -38.94
CA GLY A 25 20.24 -18.09 -38.41
C GLY A 25 19.63 -19.33 -37.76
N ASP A 26 18.92 -20.16 -38.52
CA ASP A 26 18.70 -21.58 -38.18
C ASP A 26 19.86 -22.41 -38.75
N ALA A 27 20.44 -23.30 -37.94
CA ALA A 27 20.89 -24.66 -38.30
C ALA A 27 21.84 -25.24 -37.23
N GLY A 28 21.55 -26.46 -36.78
CA GLY A 28 22.54 -27.29 -36.09
C GLY A 28 21.96 -28.33 -35.13
N ALA A 29 21.13 -29.24 -35.63
CA ALA A 29 20.80 -30.49 -34.92
C ALA A 29 22.03 -31.42 -34.82
N LEU A 30 22.06 -32.31 -33.82
CA LEU A 30 22.46 -33.73 -33.94
C LEU A 30 22.29 -34.49 -32.60
N THR A 31 21.36 -35.47 -32.62
CA THR A 31 21.37 -36.86 -32.06
C THR A 31 21.55 -37.10 -30.55
N SER A 32 20.53 -37.59 -29.80
CA SER A 32 20.14 -39.01 -29.53
C SER A 32 21.23 -39.84 -28.82
N SER A 33 21.08 -40.57 -27.71
CA SER A 33 19.99 -41.39 -27.11
C SER A 33 20.35 -41.60 -25.61
N GLY A 34 19.43 -41.68 -24.65
CA GLY A 34 18.79 -42.93 -24.23
C GLY A 34 19.26 -43.46 -22.85
N SER A 35 18.35 -43.39 -21.86
CA SER A 35 18.19 -44.26 -20.67
C SER A 35 19.27 -44.32 -19.57
N SER A 36 18.93 -43.84 -18.36
CA SER A 36 18.67 -44.70 -17.18
C SER A 36 18.20 -43.86 -15.98
N GLY A 37 17.19 -44.38 -15.26
CA GLY A 37 16.43 -43.63 -14.27
C GLY A 37 17.18 -43.18 -13.02
N ARG A 38 16.79 -42.01 -12.53
CA ARG A 38 16.85 -41.67 -11.10
C ARG A 38 15.59 -40.86 -10.78
N GLN A 39 14.71 -41.49 -10.00
CA GLN A 39 13.52 -40.89 -9.44
C GLN A 39 13.93 -39.68 -8.59
N ALA A 40 13.64 -38.48 -9.09
CA ALA A 40 13.85 -37.23 -8.37
C ALA A 40 12.49 -36.74 -7.86
N ALA A 41 12.23 -36.99 -6.58
CA ALA A 41 11.23 -36.21 -5.84
C ALA A 41 11.87 -34.90 -5.38
N PRO A 42 11.28 -33.75 -5.70
CA PRO A 42 11.22 -32.63 -4.77
C PRO A 42 9.79 -32.03 -4.78
N ALA A 43 9.19 -31.47 -3.73
CA ALA A 43 9.60 -31.10 -2.39
C ALA A 43 8.31 -30.94 -1.55
N PRO A 44 8.31 -31.12 -0.21
CA PRO A 44 7.27 -30.56 0.63
C PRO A 44 7.51 -29.04 0.74
N GLY A 45 7.04 -28.30 -0.27
CA GLY A 45 7.11 -26.85 -0.33
C GLY A 45 5.94 -26.20 0.40
N ALA A 46 5.95 -26.22 1.72
CA ALA A 46 5.23 -25.25 2.53
C ALA A 46 6.09 -24.95 3.76
N ALA A 47 7.10 -24.09 3.55
CA ALA A 47 7.80 -23.48 4.65
C ALA A 47 6.77 -22.81 5.55
N SER A 48 6.54 -23.42 6.72
CA SER A 48 5.89 -22.76 7.83
C SER A 48 6.59 -21.42 8.02
N ALA A 49 5.81 -20.33 8.04
CA ALA A 49 6.34 -19.01 8.35
C ALA A 49 7.27 -19.12 9.56
N PRO A 50 8.54 -18.68 9.47
CA PRO A 50 9.47 -18.92 10.56
C PRO A 50 8.93 -18.20 11.80
N ALA A 51 8.80 -18.97 12.88
CA ALA A 51 8.53 -18.48 14.22
C ALA A 51 9.71 -17.64 14.80
N ASP A 52 10.49 -17.00 13.94
CA ASP A 52 11.62 -16.11 14.24
C ASP A 52 11.26 -14.61 14.12
N ALA A 53 9.99 -14.28 13.85
CA ALA A 53 9.48 -12.89 13.90
C ALA A 53 9.44 -12.28 15.33
N LEU A 54 10.05 -12.94 16.30
CA LEU A 54 10.02 -12.60 17.73
C LEU A 54 11.31 -11.93 18.26
N LYS A 55 12.23 -11.48 17.41
CA LYS A 55 13.35 -10.60 17.81
C LYS A 55 13.19 -9.16 17.26
N GLY A 56 12.46 -8.33 18.02
CA GLY A 56 12.81 -6.91 18.22
C GLY A 56 12.46 -5.85 17.16
N GLY A 57 11.72 -6.16 16.09
CA GLY A 57 11.36 -5.16 15.07
C GLY A 57 9.91 -4.66 15.15
N ILE A 58 9.65 -3.44 14.65
CA ILE A 58 8.31 -2.86 14.44
C ILE A 58 7.38 -3.79 13.63
N ALA A 59 7.94 -4.70 12.83
CA ALA A 59 7.23 -5.74 12.09
C ALA A 59 6.35 -6.64 12.99
N GLY A 60 6.83 -7.02 14.18
CA GLY A 60 6.09 -7.90 15.10
C GLY A 60 4.90 -7.22 15.80
N LEU A 61 4.72 -5.92 15.57
CA LEU A 61 3.63 -5.11 16.13
C LEU A 61 2.44 -5.01 15.19
N ILE A 62 2.59 -5.33 13.91
CA ILE A 62 1.52 -5.20 12.93
C ILE A 62 0.51 -6.35 13.06
N VAL A 63 -0.77 -6.02 13.00
CA VAL A 63 -1.86 -6.99 12.98
C VAL A 63 -2.21 -7.33 11.53
N VAL A 64 -2.27 -8.63 11.25
CA VAL A 64 -2.59 -9.18 9.93
C VAL A 64 -3.82 -10.10 10.08
N PRO A 65 -4.97 -9.75 9.47
CA PRO A 65 -6.09 -10.67 9.26
C PRO A 65 -5.69 -12.07 8.81
N LYS A 66 -6.30 -13.08 9.43
CA LYS A 66 -6.14 -14.48 9.01
C LYS A 66 -6.79 -14.71 7.65
N GLY A 67 -6.15 -15.53 6.80
CA GLY A 67 -6.67 -15.90 5.48
C GLY A 67 -6.38 -14.90 4.37
N TYR A 68 -5.82 -13.73 4.69
CA TYR A 68 -5.41 -12.75 3.69
C TYR A 68 -3.96 -13.00 3.26
N VAL A 69 -3.71 -12.86 1.96
CA VAL A 69 -2.41 -13.11 1.35
C VAL A 69 -1.64 -11.82 1.14
N ALA A 70 -0.30 -11.88 1.06
CA ALA A 70 0.50 -10.71 0.69
C ALA A 70 0.07 -10.21 -0.69
N ASP A 71 -0.17 -8.90 -0.80
CA ASP A 71 -0.39 -8.29 -2.10
C ASP A 71 0.96 -8.13 -2.80
N SER A 72 1.09 -8.70 -4.00
CA SER A 72 2.33 -8.61 -4.80
C SER A 72 2.49 -7.25 -5.50
N ARG A 73 1.42 -6.46 -5.59
CA ARG A 73 1.42 -5.14 -6.23
C ARG A 73 1.88 -4.03 -5.30
N GLU A 74 1.86 -4.29 -4.00
CA GLU A 74 2.05 -3.31 -2.95
C GLU A 74 3.20 -3.73 -2.04
N MET A 75 4.02 -2.76 -1.63
CA MET A 75 5.17 -3.08 -0.80
C MET A 75 4.71 -3.62 0.56
N SER A 76 5.29 -4.74 0.99
CA SER A 76 5.17 -5.25 2.35
C SER A 76 6.57 -5.43 2.94
N GLY A 77 6.83 -4.80 4.08
CA GLY A 77 8.13 -4.87 4.73
C GLY A 77 8.52 -3.59 5.48
N PRO A 78 9.74 -3.57 6.04
CA PRO A 78 10.28 -2.37 6.66
C PRO A 78 10.57 -1.31 5.60
N PHE A 79 10.41 -0.05 5.98
CA PHE A 79 10.81 1.08 5.13
C PHE A 79 11.54 2.14 5.96
N LYS A 80 12.43 2.86 5.28
CA LYS A 80 13.11 4.07 5.77
C LYS A 80 12.58 5.29 5.01
N LEU A 81 13.06 6.48 5.37
CA LEU A 81 12.56 7.74 4.80
C LEU A 81 12.61 7.72 3.27
N ALA A 82 13.78 7.43 2.69
CA ALA A 82 13.96 7.42 1.23
C ALA A 82 13.02 6.41 0.56
N SER A 83 13.05 5.14 0.99
CA SER A 83 12.21 4.11 0.38
C SER A 83 10.71 4.40 0.51
N TYR A 84 10.25 4.97 1.62
CA TYR A 84 8.85 5.39 1.78
C TYR A 84 8.48 6.48 0.78
N LEU A 85 9.32 7.51 0.63
CA LEU A 85 9.07 8.59 -0.31
C LEU A 85 9.04 8.10 -1.76
N ASP A 86 9.95 7.17 -2.10
CA ASP A 86 10.08 6.68 -3.47
C ASP A 86 8.98 5.68 -3.85
N THR A 87 8.41 4.94 -2.90
CA THR A 87 7.54 3.78 -3.20
C THR A 87 6.11 3.87 -2.67
N VAL A 88 5.86 4.69 -1.65
CA VAL A 88 4.57 4.73 -0.94
C VAL A 88 3.94 6.12 -0.95
N SER A 89 4.76 7.15 -0.78
CA SER A 89 4.29 8.53 -0.65
C SER A 89 3.67 9.07 -1.94
N ALA A 90 2.42 9.54 -1.85
CA ALA A 90 1.79 10.30 -2.92
C ALA A 90 2.27 11.78 -2.99
N PHE A 91 2.73 12.34 -1.86
CA PHE A 91 3.12 13.75 -1.71
C PHE A 91 4.56 13.87 -1.21
N GLN A 92 5.54 13.53 -2.07
CA GLN A 92 6.92 13.29 -1.63
C GLN A 92 7.58 14.48 -0.91
N ALA A 93 7.34 15.71 -1.35
CA ALA A 93 7.97 16.88 -0.74
C ALA A 93 7.38 17.17 0.64
N GLU A 94 6.06 17.11 0.75
CA GLU A 94 5.30 17.33 1.97
C GLU A 94 5.55 16.22 2.99
N ASP A 95 5.50 14.96 2.57
CA ASP A 95 5.76 13.80 3.42
C ASP A 95 7.20 13.80 3.94
N ARG A 96 8.17 14.21 3.12
CA ARG A 96 9.55 14.37 3.56
C ARG A 96 9.64 15.36 4.72
N ALA A 97 9.03 16.54 4.58
CA ALA A 97 9.04 17.55 5.62
C ALA A 97 8.36 17.05 6.91
N LEU A 98 7.20 16.40 6.78
CA LEU A 98 6.48 15.82 7.92
C LEU A 98 7.30 14.76 8.65
N LEU A 99 7.89 13.80 7.92
CA LEU A 99 8.66 12.71 8.49
C LEU A 99 9.96 13.19 9.16
N LEU A 100 10.66 14.15 8.54
CA LEU A 100 11.84 14.76 9.15
C LEU A 100 11.46 15.53 10.43
N ASN A 101 10.40 16.31 10.39
CA ASN A 101 9.91 17.05 11.55
C ASN A 101 9.41 16.12 12.67
N ALA A 102 8.91 14.94 12.33
CA ALA A 102 8.50 13.91 13.27
C ALA A 102 9.68 13.14 13.89
N THR A 103 10.91 13.38 13.43
CA THR A 103 12.08 12.57 13.81
C THR A 103 11.81 11.09 13.52
N PHE A 104 11.30 10.81 12.31
CA PHE A 104 11.02 9.47 11.85
C PHE A 104 12.30 8.62 11.78
N THR A 105 12.24 7.38 12.27
CA THR A 105 13.41 6.48 12.36
C THR A 105 13.25 5.20 11.53
N GLU A 106 12.07 4.60 11.58
CA GLU A 106 11.72 3.40 10.84
C GLU A 106 10.21 3.26 10.74
N GLY A 107 9.78 2.61 9.66
CA GLY A 107 8.40 2.24 9.49
C GLY A 107 8.27 0.82 8.97
N TYR A 108 7.04 0.34 8.95
CA TYR A 108 6.72 -0.97 8.42
C TYR A 108 5.34 -0.95 7.77
N GLN A 109 5.22 -1.54 6.59
CA GLN A 109 3.98 -1.68 5.86
C GLN A 109 3.62 -3.16 5.73
N ALA A 110 2.35 -3.49 5.97
CA ALA A 110 1.77 -4.75 5.51
C ALA A 110 0.59 -4.44 4.61
N ALA A 111 0.71 -4.80 3.33
CA ALA A 111 -0.36 -4.77 2.34
C ALA A 111 -0.81 -6.19 2.04
N ARG A 112 -2.11 -6.43 2.08
CA ARG A 112 -2.69 -7.77 2.08
C ARG A 112 -4.00 -7.75 1.32
N MET A 113 -4.21 -8.82 0.56
CA MET A 113 -5.35 -8.99 -0.33
C MET A 113 -6.31 -10.03 0.24
N SER A 114 -7.61 -9.78 0.13
CA SER A 114 -8.65 -10.73 0.47
C SER A 114 -8.61 -11.96 -0.44
N PRO A 115 -9.15 -13.11 0.00
CA PRO A 115 -9.18 -14.33 -0.81
C PRO A 115 -9.85 -14.16 -2.18
N ASP A 116 -10.91 -13.34 -2.24
CA ASP A 116 -11.65 -13.00 -3.46
C ASP A 116 -10.95 -11.92 -4.33
N ARG A 117 -9.81 -11.38 -3.87
CA ARG A 117 -9.02 -10.32 -4.51
C ARG A 117 -9.76 -9.01 -4.77
N GLN A 118 -10.88 -8.78 -4.07
CA GLN A 118 -11.67 -7.55 -4.21
C GLN A 118 -11.22 -6.47 -3.23
N LYS A 119 -10.66 -6.85 -2.08
CA LYS A 119 -10.30 -5.94 -1.00
C LYS A 119 -8.82 -6.04 -0.68
N GLN A 120 -8.18 -4.89 -0.64
CA GLN A 120 -6.84 -4.71 -0.12
C GLN A 120 -6.94 -4.01 1.23
N TYR A 121 -6.20 -4.49 2.22
CA TYR A 121 -5.94 -3.70 3.41
C TYR A 121 -4.44 -3.43 3.53
N THR A 122 -4.14 -2.21 3.96
CA THR A 122 -2.79 -1.74 4.21
C THR A 122 -2.74 -1.22 5.64
N VAL A 123 -1.80 -1.74 6.42
CA VAL A 123 -1.44 -1.16 7.73
C VAL A 123 -0.02 -0.63 7.63
N GLN A 124 0.18 0.60 8.07
CA GLN A 124 1.49 1.25 8.15
C GLN A 124 1.75 1.71 9.57
N LEU A 125 2.95 1.44 10.05
CA LEU A 125 3.45 1.88 11.35
C LEU A 125 4.62 2.83 11.11
N PHE A 126 4.61 3.97 11.81
CA PHE A 126 5.68 4.96 11.75
C PHE A 126 6.21 5.24 13.15
N LYS A 127 7.49 4.93 13.38
CA LYS A 127 8.17 5.22 14.64
C LYS A 127 8.78 6.63 14.59
N THR A 128 8.34 7.46 15.53
CA THR A 128 8.74 8.86 15.65
C THR A 128 9.57 9.09 16.92
N GLY A 129 10.12 10.30 17.08
CA GLY A 129 10.94 10.63 18.25
C GLY A 129 10.16 10.75 19.57
N SER A 130 8.85 10.97 19.54
CA SER A 130 8.01 11.09 20.74
C SER A 130 6.51 11.02 20.43
N ALA A 131 5.67 10.87 21.45
CA ALA A 131 4.21 10.89 21.27
C ALA A 131 3.68 12.20 20.67
N LYS A 132 4.28 13.34 21.06
CA LYS A 132 3.95 14.64 20.48
C LYS A 132 4.27 14.67 18.98
N LYS A 133 5.43 14.12 18.58
CA LYS A 133 5.83 14.02 17.17
C LYS A 133 4.93 13.07 16.36
N ALA A 134 4.54 11.93 16.92
CA ALA A 134 3.56 11.03 16.32
C ALA A 134 2.21 11.72 16.08
N LYS A 135 1.74 12.53 17.03
CA LYS A 135 0.52 13.33 16.88
C LYS A 135 0.63 14.41 15.81
N TYR A 136 1.76 15.12 15.72
CA TYR A 136 2.00 16.04 14.62
C TYR A 136 2.02 15.34 13.27
N LEU A 137 2.66 14.18 13.18
CA LEU A 137 2.68 13.38 11.96
C LEU A 137 1.28 12.90 11.57
N GLN A 138 0.49 12.43 12.55
CA GLN A 138 -0.92 12.04 12.36
C GLN A 138 -1.71 13.18 11.71
N LEU A 139 -1.64 14.39 12.30
CA LEU A 139 -2.34 15.56 11.81
C LEU A 139 -1.83 16.03 10.45
N GLY A 140 -0.51 15.99 10.24
CA GLY A 140 0.12 16.35 8.99
C GLY A 140 -0.38 15.51 7.83
N PHE A 141 -0.31 14.17 7.96
CA PHE A 141 -0.84 13.27 6.93
C PHE A 141 -2.35 13.40 6.76
N TRP A 142 -3.08 13.60 7.85
CA TRP A 142 -4.53 13.80 7.76
C TRP A 142 -4.88 15.04 6.94
N ASN A 143 -4.20 16.16 7.15
CA ASN A 143 -4.54 17.43 6.50
C ASN A 143 -4.14 17.51 5.02
N GLN A 144 -3.37 16.56 4.50
CA GLN A 144 -3.01 16.50 3.08
C GLN A 144 -4.15 16.03 2.17
N GLN A 145 -5.22 15.46 2.73
CA GLN A 145 -6.35 14.93 1.96
C GLN A 145 -7.67 15.57 2.39
N SER A 146 -8.61 15.63 1.47
CA SER A 146 -10.00 15.97 1.80
C SER A 146 -10.69 14.76 2.42
N HIS A 147 -11.45 15.01 3.49
CA HIS A 147 -12.22 14.02 4.24
C HIS A 147 -13.69 14.35 4.09
N THR A 148 -14.49 13.34 3.75
CA THR A 148 -15.89 13.55 3.38
C THR A 148 -16.83 13.04 4.45
N MET A 149 -16.62 11.82 4.94
CA MET A 149 -17.57 11.14 5.80
C MET A 149 -16.84 10.39 6.91
N LYS A 150 -16.94 10.93 8.13
CA LYS A 150 -16.35 10.31 9.32
C LYS A 150 -17.19 9.11 9.79
N PHE A 151 -16.54 8.14 10.42
CA PHE A 151 -17.22 7.02 11.10
C PHE A 151 -16.61 6.76 12.49
N ALA A 152 -17.40 6.28 13.43
CA ALA A 152 -16.90 6.03 14.80
C ALA A 152 -15.93 4.83 14.85
N VAL A 153 -14.87 4.95 15.65
CA VAL A 153 -13.92 3.86 15.95
C VAL A 153 -13.90 3.60 17.47
N PRO A 154 -14.90 2.88 18.01
CA PRO A 154 -15.00 2.67 19.46
C PRO A 154 -13.80 1.89 20.01
N GLY A 155 -13.30 2.32 21.16
CA GLY A 155 -12.17 1.67 21.85
C GLY A 155 -10.78 2.03 21.31
N VAL A 156 -10.68 2.97 20.37
CA VAL A 156 -9.40 3.53 19.89
C VAL A 156 -9.39 5.05 20.14
N PRO A 157 -8.72 5.53 21.19
CA PRO A 157 -8.70 6.94 21.54
C PRO A 157 -8.10 7.82 20.44
N GLN A 158 -8.71 8.99 20.20
CA GLN A 158 -8.21 10.01 19.28
C GLN A 158 -7.90 9.47 17.87
N ALA A 159 -8.71 8.51 17.41
CA ALA A 159 -8.66 8.02 16.05
C ALA A 159 -9.26 9.07 15.10
N PHE A 160 -8.58 9.31 13.99
CA PHE A 160 -9.18 9.97 12.83
C PHE A 160 -9.66 8.91 11.86
N SER A 161 -10.79 9.14 11.22
CA SER A 161 -11.45 8.19 10.35
C SER A 161 -12.21 8.90 9.26
N ASP A 162 -12.17 8.32 8.06
CA ASP A 162 -12.88 8.81 6.88
C ASP A 162 -13.24 7.62 6.00
N GLN A 163 -14.40 7.72 5.36
CA GLN A 163 -14.82 6.81 4.31
C GLN A 163 -15.20 7.62 3.08
N ARG A 164 -14.84 7.09 1.91
CA ARG A 164 -15.14 7.71 0.63
C ARG A 164 -15.30 6.68 -0.48
N VAL A 165 -16.05 7.06 -1.50
CA VAL A 165 -16.09 6.39 -2.80
C VAL A 165 -15.61 7.39 -3.84
N GLY A 166 -14.68 6.98 -4.69
CA GLY A 166 -14.08 7.83 -5.70
C GLY A 166 -13.82 7.06 -6.98
N ILE A 167 -13.63 7.79 -8.07
CA ILE A 167 -13.15 7.22 -9.34
C ILE A 167 -11.64 7.02 -9.18
N THR A 168 -11.13 5.88 -9.65
CA THR A 168 -9.69 5.65 -9.68
C THR A 168 -9.02 6.43 -10.81
N GLY A 169 -7.70 6.27 -10.99
CA GLY A 169 -6.99 6.83 -12.16
C GLY A 169 -7.36 6.18 -13.49
N THR A 170 -8.17 5.11 -13.51
CA THR A 170 -8.69 4.47 -14.72
C THR A 170 -10.17 4.78 -14.90
N ALA A 171 -10.57 5.10 -16.14
CA ALA A 171 -11.91 5.60 -16.47
C ALA A 171 -13.05 4.60 -16.17
N GLU A 172 -12.73 3.32 -16.00
CA GLU A 172 -13.70 2.23 -15.87
C GLU A 172 -13.80 1.68 -14.44
N GLN A 173 -13.03 2.22 -13.49
CA GLN A 173 -12.97 1.69 -12.12
C GLN A 173 -13.27 2.73 -11.06
N SER A 174 -14.08 2.32 -10.09
CA SER A 174 -14.31 3.03 -8.84
C SER A 174 -13.57 2.35 -7.70
N GLU A 175 -13.28 3.11 -6.65
CA GLU A 175 -12.78 2.59 -5.39
C GLU A 175 -13.58 3.08 -4.20
N ALA A 176 -13.82 2.18 -3.25
CA ALA A 176 -14.30 2.48 -1.93
C ALA A 176 -13.16 2.35 -0.92
N VAL A 177 -12.95 3.40 -0.13
CA VAL A 177 -11.87 3.48 0.84
C VAL A 177 -12.44 3.78 2.21
N ALA A 178 -12.04 2.99 3.20
CA ALA A 178 -12.21 3.29 4.62
C ALA A 178 -10.82 3.40 5.25
N GLU A 179 -10.51 4.54 5.85
CA GLU A 179 -9.22 4.78 6.49
C GLU A 179 -9.37 5.18 7.96
N VAL A 180 -8.36 4.78 8.74
CA VAL A 180 -8.24 5.11 10.17
C VAL A 180 -6.79 5.45 10.45
N SER A 181 -6.55 6.52 11.21
CA SER A 181 -5.24 6.80 11.79
C SER A 181 -5.34 7.06 13.29
N PHE A 182 -4.37 6.58 14.06
CA PHE A 182 -4.29 6.83 15.50
C PHE A 182 -2.85 6.71 15.98
N VAL A 183 -2.60 7.14 17.21
CA VAL A 183 -1.26 7.17 17.81
C VAL A 183 -1.24 6.41 19.12
N VAL A 184 -0.17 5.62 19.33
CA VAL A 184 0.11 4.92 20.59
C VAL A 184 1.57 5.18 20.97
N GLY A 185 1.80 5.90 22.06
CA GLY A 185 3.15 6.35 22.42
C GLY A 185 3.78 7.14 21.27
N ALA A 186 5.03 6.82 20.90
CA ALA A 186 5.73 7.43 19.78
C ALA A 186 5.44 6.78 18.40
N MET A 187 4.38 5.97 18.30
CA MET A 187 3.99 5.25 17.10
C MET A 187 2.75 5.89 16.47
N LEU A 188 2.82 6.22 15.18
CA LEU A 188 1.65 6.50 14.36
C LEU A 188 1.24 5.22 13.61
N VAL A 189 -0.06 4.94 13.60
CA VAL A 189 -0.69 3.87 12.84
C VAL A 189 -1.57 4.49 11.77
N GLN A 190 -1.44 4.01 10.53
CA GLN A 190 -2.39 4.26 9.45
C GLN A 190 -2.93 2.92 8.95
N ILE A 191 -4.25 2.87 8.77
CA ILE A 191 -4.97 1.71 8.26
C ILE A 191 -5.81 2.19 7.10
N ARG A 192 -5.71 1.49 5.98
CA ARG A 192 -6.54 1.72 4.80
C ARG A 192 -7.14 0.39 4.37
N VAL A 193 -8.45 0.36 4.20
CA VAL A 193 -9.17 -0.73 3.55
C VAL A 193 -9.71 -0.18 2.23
N ARG A 194 -9.26 -0.76 1.14
CA ARG A 194 -9.58 -0.36 -0.23
C ARG A 194 -10.28 -1.50 -0.94
N GLN A 195 -11.41 -1.21 -1.57
CA GLN A 195 -12.10 -2.11 -2.48
C GLN A 195 -12.18 -1.45 -3.85
N VAL A 196 -11.83 -2.19 -4.90
CA VAL A 196 -11.94 -1.71 -6.29
C VAL A 196 -13.08 -2.46 -6.96
N GLY A 197 -13.83 -1.78 -7.81
CA GLY A 197 -14.87 -2.36 -8.64
C GLY A 197 -15.10 -1.55 -9.91
N GLU A 198 -16.02 -1.99 -10.74
CA GLU A 198 -16.42 -1.26 -11.95
C GLU A 198 -17.16 0.03 -11.58
N LEU A 199 -17.12 1.05 -12.45
CA LEU A 199 -17.69 2.38 -12.18
C LEU A 199 -19.19 2.35 -11.81
N GLU A 200 -19.95 1.40 -12.33
CA GLU A 200 -21.39 1.26 -12.10
C GLU A 200 -21.74 0.36 -10.91
N THR A 201 -20.73 -0.27 -10.28
CA THR A 201 -20.94 -1.08 -9.09
C THR A 201 -21.17 -0.18 -7.89
N THR A 202 -22.22 -0.46 -7.10
CA THR A 202 -22.41 0.20 -5.80
C THR A 202 -21.37 -0.31 -4.81
N LEU A 203 -20.22 0.37 -4.75
CA LEU A 203 -19.19 0.08 -3.76
C LEU A 203 -19.53 0.71 -2.41
N VAL A 204 -19.33 -0.06 -1.35
CA VAL A 204 -19.53 0.39 0.03
C VAL A 204 -18.21 0.29 0.79
N PRO A 205 -17.68 1.40 1.35
CA PRO A 205 -16.49 1.35 2.18
C PRO A 205 -16.66 0.42 3.38
N ASP A 206 -15.72 -0.49 3.58
CA ASP A 206 -15.77 -1.48 4.66
C ASP A 206 -15.27 -0.90 6.00
N THR A 207 -16.09 -0.03 6.59
CA THR A 207 -15.76 0.60 7.88
C THR A 207 -15.80 -0.38 9.05
N ALA A 208 -16.53 -1.49 8.94
CA ALA A 208 -16.56 -2.52 9.97
C ALA A 208 -15.20 -3.23 10.09
N LEU A 209 -14.61 -3.58 8.94
CA LEU A 209 -13.27 -4.14 8.90
C LEU A 209 -12.23 -3.12 9.40
N ALA A 210 -12.29 -1.87 8.93
CA ALA A 210 -11.37 -0.81 9.37
C ALA A 210 -11.41 -0.59 10.90
N ARG A 211 -12.61 -0.58 11.52
CA ARG A 211 -12.78 -0.50 12.99
C ARG A 211 -12.18 -1.70 13.71
N THR A 212 -12.45 -2.90 13.20
CA THR A 212 -11.95 -4.15 13.79
C THR A 212 -10.43 -4.18 13.79
N LEU A 213 -9.82 -3.83 12.65
CA LEU A 213 -8.38 -3.71 12.49
C LEU A 213 -7.79 -2.67 13.44
N ALA A 214 -8.39 -1.48 13.51
CA ALA A 214 -7.93 -0.42 14.39
C ALA A 214 -7.94 -0.86 15.86
N LYS A 215 -9.01 -1.51 16.31
CA LYS A 215 -9.11 -2.04 17.67
C LYS A 215 -8.05 -3.10 17.95
N GLN A 216 -7.89 -4.07 17.07
CA GLN A 216 -6.88 -5.13 17.23
C GLN A 216 -5.46 -4.54 17.25
N GLN A 217 -5.17 -3.61 16.34
CA GLN A 217 -3.88 -2.94 16.25
C GLN A 217 -3.59 -2.09 17.49
N TYR A 218 -4.59 -1.37 18.00
CA TYR A 218 -4.48 -0.62 19.24
C TYR A 218 -4.18 -1.55 20.43
N THR A 219 -4.97 -2.61 20.61
CA THR A 219 -4.74 -3.62 21.66
C THR A 219 -3.35 -4.23 21.56
N ARG A 220 -2.88 -4.56 20.35
CA ARG A 220 -1.54 -5.11 20.15
C ARG A 220 -0.45 -4.15 20.61
N LEU A 221 -0.58 -2.86 20.30
CA LEU A 221 0.41 -1.83 20.66
C LEU A 221 0.36 -1.45 22.15
N THR A 222 -0.76 -1.64 22.84
CA THR A 222 -0.87 -1.34 24.28
C THR A 222 -0.57 -2.55 25.17
N SER A 223 -0.73 -3.78 24.67
CA SER A 223 -0.52 -5.03 25.44
C SER A 223 0.92 -5.33 25.89
N LYS A 224 1.92 -4.59 25.39
CA LYS A 224 3.35 -4.75 25.75
C LYS A 224 3.95 -3.54 26.47
N SER A 225 3.13 -2.56 26.83
CA SER A 225 3.55 -1.32 27.50
C SER A 225 3.42 -1.39 29.03
N GLY A 226 3.33 -2.59 29.60
CA GLY A 226 3.22 -2.85 31.04
C GLY A 226 4.24 -3.88 31.48
#